data_AF-A0A9E1DYC4-F1
#
_entry.id   AF-A0A9E1DYC4-F1
#
_cell.length_a   1.000
_cell.length_b   1.000
_cell.length_c   1.000
_cell.angle_alpha   90.00
_cell.angle_beta   90.00
_cell.angle_gamma   90.00
#
_symmetry.space_group_name_H-M   'P 1'
#
loop_
_entity.id
_entity.type
_entity.pdbx_description
1 polymer ?
#
loop_
_entity_poly.entity_id
_entity_poly.type
_entity_poly.pdbx_seq_one_letter_code
_entity_poly.pdbx_strand_id
1 'polypeptide(L)'
;MNLKSGSTREYEIRTKEKGTRIWDFSSAPFDEVIGGERRLVLSMADGVTARKKAGSKVEKERDRAQKYLDLAGSIIVLIDKDRKVKEINQKGFEILGYEEEEIIEKDWFDNFIPERVRETII
;
A
#
# COMPACT_ATOMS: atom_id res chain seq x y z
N MET A 1 6.93 -33.79 -16.09
CA MET A 1 6.60 -33.66 -14.65
C MET A 1 5.59 -32.53 -14.53
N ASN A 2 4.30 -32.84 -14.37
CA ASN A 2 3.22 -31.84 -14.34
C ASN A 2 2.95 -31.44 -12.89
N LEU A 3 3.38 -30.24 -12.47
CA LEU A 3 3.00 -29.65 -11.19
C LEU A 3 1.55 -29.15 -11.29
N LYS A 4 0.59 -29.84 -10.68
CA LYS A 4 -0.76 -29.26 -10.45
C LYS A 4 -0.69 -28.18 -9.37
N SER A 5 -1.62 -27.23 -9.42
CA SER A 5 -1.64 -26.00 -8.62
C SER A 5 -1.45 -26.26 -7.12
N GLY A 6 -0.29 -25.88 -6.59
CA GLY A 6 -0.09 -25.77 -5.15
C GLY A 6 -1.02 -24.73 -4.54
N SER A 7 -1.36 -24.91 -3.27
CA SER A 7 -2.12 -23.90 -2.51
C SER A 7 -1.24 -23.29 -1.43
N THR A 8 -1.26 -21.97 -1.34
CA THR A 8 -0.55 -21.19 -0.31
C THR A 8 -1.59 -20.55 0.59
N ARG A 9 -1.46 -20.73 1.91
CA ARG A 9 -2.40 -20.20 2.91
C ARG A 9 -1.66 -19.78 4.17
N GLU A 10 -2.07 -18.65 4.69
CA GLU A 10 -1.56 -18.12 5.94
C GLU A 10 -2.42 -18.55 7.12
N TYR A 11 -1.75 -18.87 8.22
CA TYR A 11 -2.40 -19.24 9.47
C TYR A 11 -1.78 -18.47 10.64
N GLU A 12 -2.66 -18.01 11.53
CA GLU A 12 -2.25 -17.51 12.83
C GLU A 12 -1.97 -18.70 13.75
N ILE A 13 -0.72 -18.80 14.23
CA ILE A 13 -0.28 -19.85 15.13
C ILE A 13 -0.01 -19.27 16.50
N ARG A 14 -0.55 -19.96 17.52
CA ARG A 14 -0.26 -19.69 18.92
C ARG A 14 0.94 -20.53 19.37
N THR A 15 1.99 -19.87 19.83
CA THR A 15 3.18 -20.55 20.37
C THR A 15 2.95 -20.98 21.82
N LYS A 16 3.77 -21.93 22.32
CA LYS A 16 3.74 -22.38 23.72
C LYS A 16 3.96 -21.23 24.72
N GLU A 17 4.65 -20.17 24.30
CA GLU A 17 4.90 -18.96 25.07
C GLU A 17 3.77 -17.90 24.94
N LYS A 18 2.58 -18.28 24.46
CA LYS A 18 1.42 -17.40 24.19
C LYS A 18 1.64 -16.30 23.14
N GLY A 19 2.81 -16.22 22.51
CA GLY A 19 3.04 -15.30 21.39
C GLY A 19 2.29 -15.76 20.13
N THR A 20 1.59 -14.83 19.48
CA THR A 20 1.00 -15.02 18.15
C THR A 20 2.06 -14.85 17.06
N ARG A 21 2.13 -15.80 16.13
CA ARG A 21 2.96 -15.73 14.91
C ARG A 21 2.11 -16.04 13.68
N ILE A 22 2.37 -15.37 12.58
CA ILE A 22 1.81 -15.67 11.26
C ILE A 22 2.79 -16.57 10.52
N TRP A 23 2.32 -17.74 10.11
CA TRP A 23 3.04 -18.69 9.27
C TRP A 23 2.32 -18.84 7.94
N ASP A 24 3.11 -18.88 6.87
CA ASP A 24 2.61 -19.18 5.53
C ASP A 24 2.90 -20.65 5.22
N PHE A 25 1.87 -21.38 4.80
CA PHE A 25 1.96 -22.78 4.44
C PHE A 25 1.75 -22.96 2.94
N SER A 26 2.76 -23.48 2.27
CA SER A 26 2.66 -23.91 0.88
C SER A 26 2.64 -25.41 0.83
N SER A 27 1.60 -25.99 0.21
CA SER A 27 1.46 -27.44 0.09
C SER A 27 1.27 -27.84 -1.37
N ALA A 28 1.97 -28.89 -1.78
CA ALA A 28 1.83 -29.51 -3.09
C ALA A 28 1.71 -31.03 -2.95
N PRO A 29 0.82 -31.67 -3.72
CA PRO A 29 0.73 -33.13 -3.75
C PRO A 29 2.01 -33.71 -4.34
N PHE A 30 2.47 -34.83 -3.77
CA PHE A 30 3.57 -35.61 -4.31
C PHE A 30 2.97 -36.88 -4.93
N ASP A 31 2.96 -36.93 -6.26
CA ASP A 31 2.21 -37.93 -7.04
C ASP A 31 2.92 -39.29 -7.14
N GLU A 32 4.18 -39.40 -6.72
CA GLU A 32 4.93 -40.66 -6.83
C GLU A 32 4.60 -41.60 -5.67
N VAL A 33 3.88 -42.66 -6.03
CA VAL A 33 3.37 -43.66 -5.10
C VAL A 33 4.50 -44.59 -4.68
N ILE A 34 5.09 -44.39 -3.49
CA ILE A 34 5.92 -45.42 -2.86
C ILE A 34 4.99 -46.55 -2.43
N GLY A 35 4.92 -47.62 -3.23
CA GLY A 35 4.23 -48.88 -2.87
C GLY A 35 2.71 -48.92 -3.11
N GLY A 36 2.18 -48.26 -4.13
CA GLY A 36 0.79 -48.42 -4.60
C GLY A 36 -0.32 -47.75 -3.77
N GLU A 37 -0.13 -47.44 -2.49
CA GLU A 37 -1.27 -47.11 -1.61
C GLU A 37 -1.18 -45.77 -0.84
N ARG A 38 -0.05 -45.05 -0.86
CA ARG A 38 0.11 -43.82 -0.07
C ARG A 38 0.20 -42.58 -0.95
N ARG A 39 -0.71 -41.62 -0.72
CA ARG A 39 -0.60 -40.25 -1.23
C ARG A 39 0.20 -39.41 -0.24
N LEU A 40 1.27 -38.78 -0.72
CA LEU A 40 2.09 -37.89 0.09
C LEU A 40 1.76 -36.43 -0.26
N VAL A 41 1.79 -35.56 0.74
CA VAL A 41 1.73 -34.10 0.56
C VAL A 41 3.01 -33.53 1.13
N LEU A 42 3.73 -32.76 0.33
CA LEU A 42 4.84 -31.96 0.82
C LEU A 42 4.30 -30.60 1.22
N SER A 43 4.47 -30.23 2.49
CA SER A 43 4.13 -28.93 3.02
C SER A 43 5.38 -28.24 3.54
N MET A 44 5.54 -26.97 3.21
CA MET A 44 6.53 -26.08 3.81
C MET A 44 5.82 -25.03 4.66
N ALA A 45 6.46 -24.63 5.75
CA ALA A 45 6.00 -23.56 6.61
C ALA A 45 7.09 -22.49 6.72
N ASP A 46 6.76 -21.25 6.36
CA ASP A 46 7.64 -20.09 6.51
C ASP A 46 7.09 -19.11 7.54
N GLY A 47 7.97 -18.63 8.43
CA GLY A 47 7.64 -17.70 9.49
C GLY A 47 7.59 -16.26 8.99
N VAL A 48 6.46 -15.82 8.45
CA VAL A 48 6.33 -14.49 7.81
C VAL A 48 6.01 -13.33 8.76
N THR A 49 5.97 -13.57 10.07
CA THR A 49 5.52 -12.59 11.07
C THR A 49 6.33 -11.29 11.06
N ALA A 50 7.65 -11.38 11.01
CA ALA A 50 8.53 -10.20 11.04
C ALA A 50 8.38 -9.37 9.75
N ARG A 51 8.36 -10.04 8.59
CA ARG A 51 8.16 -9.42 7.27
C ARG A 51 6.83 -8.66 7.21
N LYS A 52 5.74 -9.28 7.68
CA LYS A 52 4.42 -8.63 7.71
C LYS A 52 4.33 -7.46 8.69
N LYS A 53 4.96 -7.58 9.87
CA LYS A 53 4.99 -6.47 10.84
C LYS A 53 5.81 -5.29 10.32
N ALA A 54 6.91 -5.54 9.62
CA ALA A 54 7.71 -4.49 8.99
C ALA A 54 6.89 -3.74 7.90
N GLY A 55 6.22 -4.48 7.00
CA GLY A 55 5.37 -3.88 5.97
C GLY A 55 4.21 -3.06 6.55
N SER A 56 3.44 -3.65 7.48
CA SER A 56 2.29 -2.99 8.10
C SER A 56 2.64 -1.77 8.94
N LYS A 57 3.85 -1.69 9.51
CA LYS A 57 4.31 -0.48 10.21
C LYS A 57 4.50 0.67 9.22
N VAL A 58 5.18 0.43 8.11
CA VAL A 58 5.41 1.46 7.07
C VAL A 58 4.07 1.95 6.51
N GLU A 59 3.16 1.04 6.22
CA GLU A 59 1.82 1.37 5.73
C GLU A 59 1.03 2.22 6.74
N LYS A 60 1.03 1.83 8.02
CA LYS A 60 0.36 2.61 9.07
C LYS A 60 0.94 4.01 9.26
N GLU A 61 2.26 4.15 9.22
CA GLU A 61 2.89 5.47 9.33
C GLU A 61 2.55 6.34 8.11
N ARG A 62 2.54 5.76 6.90
CA ARG A 62 2.12 6.45 5.67
C ARG A 62 0.67 6.93 5.77
N ASP A 63 -0.26 6.04 6.15
CA ASP A 63 -1.68 6.37 6.27
C ASP A 63 -1.92 7.43 7.35
N ARG A 64 -1.13 7.40 8.43
CA ARG A 64 -1.18 8.41 9.49
C ARG A 64 -0.69 9.77 8.99
N ALA A 65 0.40 9.80 8.22
CA ALA A 65 0.89 11.02 7.59
C ALA A 65 -0.15 11.60 6.62
N GLN A 66 -0.77 10.77 5.78
CA GLN A 66 -1.83 11.19 4.86
C GLN A 66 -3.00 11.83 5.61
N LYS A 67 -3.47 11.19 6.70
CA LYS A 67 -4.53 11.76 7.55
C LYS A 67 -4.17 13.12 8.13
N TYR A 68 -2.91 13.36 8.49
CA TYR A 68 -2.50 14.67 8.98
C TYR A 68 -2.53 15.75 7.91
N LEU A 69 -2.18 15.41 6.66
CA LEU A 69 -2.32 16.32 5.52
C LEU A 69 -3.79 16.61 5.23
N ASP A 70 -4.67 15.61 5.30
CA ASP A 70 -6.11 15.78 5.05
C ASP A 70 -6.83 16.55 6.16
N LEU A 71 -6.37 16.44 7.40
CA LEU A 71 -6.89 17.21 8.54
C LEU A 71 -6.44 18.68 8.54
N ALA A 72 -5.42 19.04 7.75
CA ALA A 72 -4.97 20.41 7.68
C ALA A 72 -6.09 21.29 7.12
N GLY A 73 -6.48 22.34 7.85
CA GLY A 73 -7.48 23.32 7.42
C GLY A 73 -7.03 24.24 6.28
N SER A 74 -5.88 23.97 5.67
CA SER A 74 -5.25 24.72 4.60
C SER A 74 -4.99 23.82 3.40
N ILE A 75 -4.96 24.43 2.21
CA ILE A 75 -4.48 23.73 1.01
C ILE A 75 -3.00 23.42 1.17
N ILE A 76 -2.64 22.15 0.99
CA ILE A 76 -1.26 21.70 0.86
C ILE A 76 -1.13 21.13 -0.53
N VAL A 77 -0.20 21.68 -1.31
CA VAL A 77 0.02 21.31 -2.72
C VAL A 77 1.49 21.03 -2.95
N LEU A 78 1.77 19.94 -3.67
CA LEU A 78 3.09 19.62 -4.19
C LEU A 78 3.14 20.05 -5.65
N ILE A 79 4.09 20.90 -5.98
CA ILE A 79 4.29 21.46 -7.31
C ILE A 79 5.68 21.04 -7.81
N ASP A 80 5.78 20.61 -9.06
CA ASP A 80 7.06 20.28 -9.67
C ASP A 80 7.81 21.52 -10.22
N LYS A 81 8.99 21.29 -10.80
CA LYS A 81 9.82 22.34 -11.40
C LYS A 81 9.16 23.05 -12.59
N ASP A 82 8.20 22.40 -13.24
CA ASP A 82 7.47 22.89 -14.40
C ASP A 82 6.14 23.54 -13.96
N ARG A 83 6.01 23.86 -12.66
CA ARG A 83 4.85 24.49 -12.00
C ARG A 83 3.59 23.63 -11.97
N LYS A 84 3.72 22.34 -12.28
CA LYS A 84 2.58 21.43 -12.35
C LYS A 84 2.25 20.83 -10.99
N VAL A 85 0.96 20.76 -10.69
CA VAL A 85 0.48 20.06 -9.49
C VAL A 85 0.73 18.57 -9.63
N LYS A 86 1.42 17.98 -8.66
CA LYS A 86 1.61 16.53 -8.55
C LYS A 86 0.71 15.90 -7.51
N GLU A 87 0.50 16.60 -6.40
CA GLU A 87 -0.36 16.15 -5.32
C GLU A 87 -1.01 17.36 -4.65
N ILE A 88 -2.21 17.15 -4.11
CA ILE A 88 -2.92 18.13 -3.30
C ILE A 88 -3.70 17.38 -2.22
N ASN A 89 -3.78 17.93 -1.00
CA ASN A 89 -4.57 17.31 0.07
C ASN A 89 -6.07 17.41 -0.21
N GLN A 90 -6.88 16.59 0.50
CA GLN A 90 -8.35 16.61 0.37
C GLN A 90 -8.93 18.02 0.48
N LYS A 91 -8.34 18.85 1.36
CA LYS A 91 -8.80 20.22 1.57
C LYS A 91 -8.65 21.12 0.35
N GLY A 92 -7.65 20.86 -0.50
CA GLY A 92 -7.48 21.55 -1.77
C GLY A 92 -8.64 21.33 -2.73
N PHE A 93 -9.08 20.08 -2.91
CA PHE A 93 -10.26 19.76 -3.73
C PHE A 93 -11.51 20.44 -3.21
N GLU A 94 -11.74 20.40 -1.89
CA GLU A 94 -12.91 21.03 -1.27
C GLU A 94 -12.95 22.56 -1.43
N ILE A 95 -11.80 23.22 -1.29
CA ILE A 95 -11.73 24.70 -1.34
C ILE A 95 -11.76 25.19 -2.79
N LEU A 96 -11.05 24.52 -3.70
CA LEU A 96 -10.99 24.92 -5.10
C LEU A 96 -12.25 24.52 -5.87
N GLY A 97 -12.91 23.44 -5.47
CA GLY A 97 -14.16 22.97 -6.08
C GLY A 97 -14.01 22.32 -7.45
N TYR A 98 -12.81 21.82 -7.76
CA TYR A 98 -12.50 21.10 -9.00
C TYR A 98 -12.25 19.62 -8.71
N GLU A 99 -12.49 18.79 -9.73
CA GLU A 99 -12.14 17.37 -9.70
C GLU A 99 -10.62 17.16 -9.86
N GLU A 100 -10.16 15.94 -9.57
CA GLU A 100 -8.73 15.60 -9.61
C GLU A 100 -8.11 15.86 -10.99
N GLU A 101 -8.79 15.46 -12.06
CA GLU A 101 -8.31 15.59 -13.44
C GLU A 101 -8.20 17.04 -13.91
N GLU A 102 -8.91 17.95 -13.23
CA GLU A 102 -8.89 19.38 -13.50
C GLU A 102 -7.75 20.10 -12.76
N ILE A 103 -7.17 19.48 -11.73
CA ILE A 103 -6.08 20.05 -10.92
C ILE A 103 -4.73 19.41 -11.25
N ILE A 104 -4.66 18.09 -11.29
CA ILE A 104 -3.39 17.36 -11.45
C ILE A 104 -2.79 17.66 -12.84
N GLU A 105 -1.46 17.80 -12.89
CA GLU A 105 -0.68 18.20 -14.05
C GLU A 105 -0.96 19.61 -14.62
N LYS A 106 -1.82 20.43 -14.00
CA LYS A 106 -2.03 21.83 -14.39
C LYS A 106 -1.00 22.76 -13.77
N ASP A 107 -0.70 23.87 -14.45
CA ASP A 107 0.13 24.94 -13.90
C ASP A 107 -0.59 25.59 -12.71
N TRP A 108 0.01 25.49 -11.53
CA TRP A 108 -0.59 25.96 -10.29
C TRP A 108 -0.82 27.48 -10.27
N PHE A 109 0.18 28.23 -10.71
CA PHE A 109 0.18 29.68 -10.63
C PHE A 109 -0.78 30.28 -11.65
N ASP A 110 -0.86 29.69 -12.85
CA ASP A 110 -1.71 30.20 -13.91
C ASP A 110 -3.20 29.86 -13.73
N ASN A 111 -3.52 28.75 -13.08
CA ASN A 111 -4.91 28.29 -12.96
C ASN A 111 -5.55 28.58 -11.61
N PHE A 112 -4.79 28.52 -10.50
CA PHE A 112 -5.39 28.55 -9.15
C PHE A 112 -4.98 29.77 -8.32
N ILE A 113 -4.05 30.58 -8.84
CA ILE A 113 -3.62 31.81 -8.17
C ILE A 113 -4.06 33.05 -8.98
N PRO A 114 -4.77 34.02 -8.36
CA PRO A 114 -5.16 35.25 -9.03
C PRO A 114 -3.98 36.05 -9.56
N GLU A 115 -4.11 36.60 -10.76
CA GLU A 115 -3.04 37.36 -11.45
C GLU A 115 -2.46 38.48 -10.58
N ARG A 116 -3.31 39.19 -9.83
CA ARG A 116 -2.93 40.29 -8.93
C ARG A 116 -1.90 39.94 -7.84
N VAL A 117 -1.71 38.66 -7.53
CA VAL A 117 -0.73 38.22 -6.51
C VAL A 117 0.45 37.44 -7.10
N ARG A 118 0.44 37.12 -8.39
CA ARG A 118 1.48 36.27 -9.02
C ARG A 118 2.87 36.88 -8.95
N GLU A 119 3.00 38.19 -9.20
CA GLU A 119 4.28 38.91 -9.17
C GLU A 119 4.96 38.91 -7.78
N THR A 120 4.19 38.67 -6.71
CA THR A 120 4.72 38.69 -5.34
C THR A 120 5.24 37.31 -4.89
N ILE A 121 4.89 36.24 -5.61
CA ILE A 121 5.10 34.85 -5.15
C ILE A 121 5.84 33.97 -6.17
N ILE A 122 6.06 34.45 -7.40
CA ILE A 122 6.86 33.81 -8.45
C ILE A 122 8.27 34.40 -8.42
#